data_AF-A0A2H0D2Z7-F1
#
_entry.id   AF-A0A2H0D2Z7-F1
#
_cell.length_a   1.000
_cell.length_b   1.000
_cell.length_c   1.000
_cell.angle_alpha   90.00
_cell.angle_beta   90.00
_cell.angle_gamma   90.00
#
_symmetry.space_group_name_H-M   'P 1'
#
loop_
_entity.id
_entity.type
_entity.pdbx_description
1 polymer ?
#
loop_
_entity_poly.entity_id
_entity_poly.type
_entity_poly.pdbx_seq_one_letter_code
_entity_poly.pdbx_strand_id
1 'polypeptide(L)'
;MCLLMAKKIRANSLIKAASDLVTSREKTRAGFIAMALEKNYIASPYIEEAKALKSLANQIKEPKDLLKVTDLRIGLLTASGLSDKSLNYLTEEDKTLAIKGLIEEFLEPAGVSFIDELVYRYLLTKGDALGGKARNLAGSLGERKFLRSLLSVLNLAGINYQWKDDDTNSWLDRPKDDNGIEKRIKALYWKKEKVDRVLVMNINVPLVSKNVDLSILNGTTEDLNSSKQSIIYSHDKYIALGELKGGIDPAGADEHWKTANSALNRIRYSFAKDKLKPQTFFVGAAIENSMATEIFKQLKTGALNNAANLTDDDQLTAICNWIVHL
;
A
#
# COMPACT_ATOMS: atom_id res chain seq x y z
N MET A 1 -41.79 -5.16 -20.89
CA MET A 1 -40.75 -5.77 -20.05
C MET A 1 -40.19 -4.67 -19.15
N CYS A 2 -40.71 -4.54 -17.92
CA CYS A 2 -40.31 -3.46 -17.02
C CYS A 2 -38.87 -3.67 -16.57
N LEU A 3 -37.98 -2.75 -16.94
CA LEU A 3 -36.70 -2.58 -16.27
C LEU A 3 -36.98 -2.28 -14.79
N LEU A 4 -36.73 -3.26 -13.92
CA LEU A 4 -36.55 -3.02 -12.50
C LEU A 4 -35.45 -1.97 -12.36
N MET A 5 -35.83 -0.72 -12.11
CA MET A 5 -34.89 0.32 -11.71
C MET A 5 -34.20 -0.18 -10.44
N ALA A 6 -32.93 -0.56 -10.56
CA ALA A 6 -32.10 -0.91 -9.43
C ALA A 6 -32.18 0.23 -8.40
N LYS A 7 -32.61 -0.11 -7.18
CA LYS A 7 -32.70 0.81 -6.06
C LYS A 7 -31.34 1.50 -5.92
N LYS A 8 -31.27 2.81 -6.16
CA LYS A 8 -30.00 3.57 -6.13
C LYS A 8 -29.30 3.30 -4.80
N ILE A 9 -28.19 2.57 -4.85
CA ILE A 9 -27.40 2.23 -3.66
C ILE A 9 -26.89 3.55 -3.11
N ARG A 10 -27.33 3.88 -1.89
CA ARG A 10 -27.01 5.18 -1.29
C ARG A 10 -25.55 5.19 -0.85
N ALA A 11 -24.85 6.27 -1.17
CA ALA A 11 -23.53 6.57 -0.63
C ALA A 11 -23.58 6.65 0.91
N ASN A 12 -22.40 6.62 1.55
CA ASN A 12 -22.27 6.70 3.00
C ASN A 12 -23.01 7.93 3.56
N SER A 13 -24.11 7.71 4.29
CA SER A 13 -24.95 8.77 4.86
C SER A 13 -24.40 9.38 6.15
N LEU A 14 -23.27 8.85 6.66
CA LEU A 14 -22.64 9.31 7.89
C LEU A 14 -21.86 10.62 7.70
N ILE A 15 -21.47 10.94 6.45
CA ILE A 15 -20.74 12.17 6.12
C ILE A 15 -21.75 13.30 5.82
N LYS A 16 -22.01 14.14 6.81
CA LYS A 16 -22.95 15.27 6.74
C LYS A 16 -22.22 16.61 6.54
N ALA A 17 -20.98 16.71 7.00
CA ALA A 17 -20.09 17.85 6.83
C ALA A 17 -18.65 17.39 6.53
N ALA A 18 -17.80 18.31 6.07
CA ALA A 18 -16.38 18.02 5.83
C ALA A 18 -15.65 17.56 7.11
N SER A 19 -15.99 18.12 8.26
CA SER A 19 -15.41 17.76 9.56
C SER A 19 -15.60 16.29 9.95
N ASP A 20 -16.65 15.63 9.44
CA ASP A 20 -16.91 14.22 9.73
C ASP A 20 -15.82 13.30 9.13
N LEU A 21 -15.09 13.77 8.11
CA LEU A 21 -13.99 13.03 7.51
C LEU A 21 -12.66 13.24 8.24
N VAL A 22 -12.53 14.29 9.05
CA VAL A 22 -11.25 14.71 9.61
C VAL A 22 -10.75 13.69 10.64
N THR A 23 -9.48 13.33 10.54
CA THR A 23 -8.87 12.36 11.45
C THR A 23 -8.66 13.01 12.82
N SER A 24 -9.16 12.39 13.88
CA SER A 24 -8.97 12.95 15.22
C SER A 24 -7.53 12.81 15.69
N ARG A 25 -7.08 13.76 16.52
CA ARG A 25 -5.76 13.71 17.15
C ARG A 25 -5.51 12.38 17.89
N GLU A 26 -6.54 11.79 18.48
CA GLU A 26 -6.43 10.52 19.20
C GLU A 26 -6.14 9.35 18.26
N LYS A 27 -6.82 9.30 17.11
CA LYS A 27 -6.58 8.30 16.07
C LYS A 27 -5.20 8.48 15.46
N THR A 28 -4.78 9.72 15.19
CA THR A 28 -3.43 10.05 14.76
C THR A 28 -2.37 9.57 15.76
N ARG A 29 -2.54 9.90 17.05
CA ARG A 29 -1.64 9.45 18.14
C ARG A 29 -1.56 7.93 18.18
N ALA A 30 -2.70 7.25 18.16
CA ALA A 30 -2.75 5.79 18.23
C ALA A 30 -2.01 5.14 17.05
N GLY A 31 -2.22 5.64 15.83
CA GLY A 31 -1.52 5.09 14.67
C GLY A 31 -0.02 5.41 14.65
N PHE A 32 0.42 6.56 15.14
CA PHE A 32 1.87 6.82 15.32
C PHE A 32 2.52 5.84 16.29
N ILE A 33 1.86 5.54 17.43
CA ILE A 33 2.36 4.56 18.40
C ILE A 33 2.41 3.16 17.78
N ALA A 34 1.34 2.74 17.09
CA ALA A 34 1.30 1.45 16.41
C ALA A 34 2.41 1.32 15.36
N MET A 35 2.60 2.33 14.52
CA MET A 35 3.66 2.36 13.52
C MET A 35 5.07 2.34 14.13
N ALA A 36 5.28 2.98 15.29
CA ALA A 36 6.56 2.94 15.99
C ALA A 36 6.88 1.54 16.52
N LEU A 37 5.88 0.85 17.09
CA LEU A 37 6.03 -0.54 17.55
C LEU A 37 6.35 -1.49 16.39
N GLU A 38 5.61 -1.38 15.30
CA GLU A 38 5.85 -2.17 14.09
C GLU A 38 7.24 -1.88 13.49
N LYS A 39 7.65 -0.59 13.46
CA LYS A 39 8.99 -0.19 13.00
C LYS A 39 10.09 -0.86 13.84
N ASN A 40 9.94 -0.91 15.16
CA ASN A 40 10.89 -1.58 16.04
C ASN A 40 10.95 -3.10 15.78
N TYR A 41 9.79 -3.73 15.53
CA TYR A 41 9.74 -5.16 15.19
C TYR A 41 10.47 -5.46 13.87
N ILE A 42 10.19 -4.69 12.81
CA ILE A 42 10.84 -4.92 11.51
C ILE A 42 12.31 -4.44 11.46
N ALA A 43 12.78 -3.72 12.49
CA ALA A 43 14.17 -3.29 12.62
C ALA A 43 15.11 -4.42 13.07
N SER A 44 14.59 -5.46 13.75
CA SER A 44 15.42 -6.53 14.32
C SER A 44 16.38 -7.18 13.30
N PRO A 45 15.96 -7.55 12.07
CA PRO A 45 16.89 -8.11 11.08
C PRO A 45 18.04 -7.17 10.72
N TYR A 46 17.82 -5.86 10.66
CA TYR A 46 18.86 -4.88 10.35
C TYR A 46 19.91 -4.78 11.46
N ILE A 47 19.47 -4.90 12.71
CA ILE A 47 20.38 -4.93 13.87
C ILE A 47 21.19 -6.22 13.88
N GLU A 48 20.58 -7.37 13.58
CA GLU A 48 21.30 -8.64 13.49
C GLU A 48 22.30 -8.68 12.33
N GLU A 49 21.95 -8.13 11.15
CA GLU A 49 22.88 -7.96 10.03
C GLU A 49 24.08 -7.08 10.42
N ALA A 50 23.86 -5.98 11.15
CA ALA A 50 24.94 -5.11 11.62
C ALA A 50 25.85 -5.79 12.66
N LYS A 51 25.29 -6.61 13.56
CA LYS A 51 26.08 -7.43 14.50
C LYS A 51 26.92 -8.47 13.76
N ALA A 52 26.36 -9.13 12.75
CA ALA A 52 27.07 -10.07 11.91
C ALA A 52 28.20 -9.37 11.14
N LEU A 53 27.93 -8.21 10.53
CA LEU A 53 28.94 -7.37 9.88
C LEU A 53 30.09 -7.03 10.85
N LYS A 54 29.77 -6.56 12.06
CA LYS A 54 30.77 -6.27 13.10
C LYS A 54 31.63 -7.50 13.43
N SER A 55 30.98 -8.65 13.64
CA SER A 55 31.66 -9.90 14.01
C SER A 55 32.61 -10.39 12.92
N LEU A 56 32.22 -10.27 11.65
CA LEU A 56 33.05 -10.65 10.51
C LEU A 56 34.20 -9.65 10.29
N ALA A 57 33.91 -8.35 10.38
CA ALA A 57 34.90 -7.30 10.18
C ALA A 57 35.95 -7.23 11.31
N ASN A 58 35.62 -7.63 12.53
CA ASN A 58 36.56 -7.68 13.67
C ASN A 58 37.79 -8.58 13.44
N GLN A 59 37.75 -9.48 12.46
CA GLN A 59 38.90 -10.32 12.11
C GLN A 59 39.97 -9.55 11.31
N ILE A 60 39.64 -8.34 10.86
CA ILE A 60 40.46 -7.52 9.99
C ILE A 60 41.25 -6.51 10.82
N LYS A 61 42.55 -6.41 10.55
CA LYS A 61 43.46 -5.55 11.33
C LYS A 61 43.60 -4.15 10.73
N GLU A 62 43.51 -4.04 9.41
CA GLU A 62 43.69 -2.80 8.68
C GLU A 62 42.49 -2.50 7.76
N PRO A 63 42.00 -1.25 7.69
CA PRO A 63 40.85 -0.90 6.85
C PRO A 63 40.97 -1.35 5.38
N LYS A 64 42.17 -1.25 4.79
CA LYS A 64 42.42 -1.64 3.39
C LYS A 64 42.19 -3.12 3.12
N ASP A 65 42.34 -3.98 4.13
CA ASP A 65 42.12 -5.42 3.99
C ASP A 65 40.64 -5.78 3.87
N LEU A 66 39.71 -4.88 4.25
CA LEU A 66 38.27 -5.10 4.06
C LEU A 66 37.91 -5.33 2.58
N LEU A 67 38.63 -4.71 1.64
CA LEU A 67 38.42 -4.89 0.20
C LEU A 67 38.67 -6.34 -0.27
N LYS A 68 39.47 -7.11 0.47
CA LYS A 68 39.83 -8.49 0.11
C LYS A 68 38.78 -9.50 0.59
N VAL A 69 37.87 -9.10 1.48
CA VAL A 69 36.87 -9.99 2.07
C VAL A 69 35.60 -9.95 1.23
N THR A 70 35.43 -10.95 0.38
CA THR A 70 34.28 -11.06 -0.54
C THR A 70 32.94 -11.04 0.19
N ASP A 71 32.87 -11.70 1.34
CA ASP A 71 31.65 -11.86 2.13
C ASP A 71 31.17 -10.54 2.75
N LEU A 72 32.05 -9.54 2.87
CA LEU A 72 31.73 -8.21 3.39
C LEU A 72 31.33 -7.22 2.30
N ARG A 73 31.45 -7.57 1.01
CA ARG A 73 31.28 -6.63 -0.11
C ARG A 73 29.96 -5.86 -0.05
N ILE A 74 28.84 -6.55 0.22
CA ILE A 74 27.52 -5.90 0.31
C ILE A 74 27.43 -4.97 1.54
N GLY A 75 28.02 -5.37 2.66
CA GLY A 75 28.11 -4.53 3.86
C GLY A 75 28.91 -3.25 3.60
N LEU A 76 30.04 -3.36 2.91
CA LEU A 76 30.89 -2.22 2.53
C LEU A 76 30.20 -1.27 1.55
N LEU A 77 29.52 -1.80 0.53
CA LEU A 77 28.73 -0.98 -0.40
C LEU A 77 27.62 -0.21 0.30
N THR A 78 26.94 -0.86 1.24
CA THR A 78 25.89 -0.19 2.03
C THR A 78 26.50 0.90 2.92
N ALA A 79 27.62 0.61 3.59
CA ALA A 79 28.31 1.58 4.43
C ALA A 79 28.92 2.74 3.65
N SER A 80 29.22 2.57 2.36
CA SER A 80 29.68 3.65 1.49
C SER A 80 28.54 4.59 1.06
N GLY A 81 27.35 4.45 1.62
CA GLY A 81 26.19 5.31 1.38
C GLY A 81 25.36 4.91 0.16
N LEU A 82 25.62 3.75 -0.45
CA LEU A 82 24.86 3.29 -1.62
C LEU A 82 23.63 2.50 -1.18
N SER A 83 22.46 2.94 -1.63
CA SER A 83 21.20 2.21 -1.51
C SER A 83 21.09 1.10 -2.56
N ASP A 84 20.21 0.12 -2.30
CA ASP A 84 19.88 -0.93 -3.28
C ASP A 84 19.40 -0.34 -4.62
N LYS A 85 18.72 0.81 -4.58
CA LYS A 85 18.25 1.50 -5.80
C LYS A 85 19.40 2.10 -6.59
N SER A 86 20.36 2.75 -5.93
CA SER A 86 21.52 3.35 -6.60
C SER A 86 22.45 2.31 -7.21
N LEU A 87 22.56 1.12 -6.61
CA LEU A 87 23.42 0.04 -7.12
C LEU A 87 23.04 -0.44 -8.53
N ASN A 88 21.79 -0.23 -8.96
CA ASN A 88 21.33 -0.58 -10.30
C ASN A 88 21.88 0.35 -11.41
N TYR A 89 22.49 1.48 -11.05
CA TYR A 89 23.02 2.47 -11.99
C TYR A 89 24.55 2.50 -12.03
N LEU A 90 25.22 1.62 -11.27
CA LEU A 90 26.67 1.64 -11.07
C LEU A 90 27.33 0.38 -11.64
N THR A 91 28.49 0.54 -12.27
CA THR A 91 29.31 -0.59 -12.69
C THR A 91 30.04 -1.22 -11.49
N GLU A 92 30.71 -2.36 -11.69
CA GLU A 92 31.51 -2.96 -10.61
C GLU A 92 32.74 -2.11 -10.26
N GLU A 93 33.26 -1.34 -11.21
CA GLU A 93 34.32 -0.36 -10.99
C GLU A 93 33.83 0.77 -10.09
N ASP A 94 32.66 1.36 -10.39
CA ASP A 94 32.06 2.42 -9.57
C ASP A 94 31.80 1.96 -8.14
N LYS A 95 31.25 0.75 -7.98
CA LYS A 95 31.02 0.11 -6.67
C LYS A 95 32.31 -0.06 -5.89
N THR A 96 33.38 -0.49 -6.55
CA THR A 96 34.69 -0.65 -5.92
C THR A 96 35.30 0.70 -5.54
N LEU A 97 35.13 1.73 -6.38
CA LEU A 97 35.57 3.09 -6.09
C LEU A 97 34.83 3.66 -4.87
N ALA A 98 33.53 3.42 -4.74
CA ALA A 98 32.75 3.84 -3.58
C ALA A 98 33.25 3.20 -2.27
N ILE A 99 33.59 1.90 -2.28
CA ILE A 99 34.18 1.24 -1.12
C ILE A 99 35.56 1.83 -0.79
N LYS A 100 36.39 2.11 -1.80
CA LYS A 100 37.69 2.76 -1.57
C LYS A 100 37.53 4.13 -0.93
N GLY A 101 36.61 4.95 -1.43
CA GLY A 101 36.28 6.24 -0.83
C GLY A 101 35.79 6.11 0.61
N LEU A 102 34.97 5.10 0.92
CA LEU A 102 34.59 4.79 2.32
C LEU A 102 35.81 4.52 3.19
N ILE A 103 36.74 3.69 2.71
CA ILE A 103 37.93 3.28 3.45
C ILE A 103 38.85 4.48 3.70
N GLU A 104 39.22 5.19 2.63
CA GLU A 104 40.22 6.26 2.66
C GLU A 104 39.72 7.48 3.44
N GLU A 105 38.46 7.89 3.25
CA GLU A 105 37.94 9.12 3.84
C GLU A 105 37.38 8.94 5.26
N PHE A 106 37.05 7.70 5.67
CA PHE A 106 36.36 7.49 6.95
C PHE A 106 36.93 6.36 7.79
N LEU A 107 37.19 5.18 7.22
CA LEU A 107 37.65 4.04 8.02
C LEU A 107 39.12 4.18 8.44
N GLU A 108 40.00 4.66 7.56
CA GLU A 108 41.40 4.94 7.89
C GLU A 108 41.53 6.06 8.94
N PRO A 109 40.86 7.22 8.79
CA PRO A 109 40.86 8.27 9.82
C PRO A 109 40.30 7.83 11.18
N ALA A 110 39.39 6.85 11.21
CA ALA A 110 38.83 6.33 12.47
C ALA A 110 39.83 5.48 13.29
N GLY A 111 40.98 5.10 12.70
CA GLY A 111 42.04 4.37 13.40
C GLY A 111 41.53 3.08 14.04
N VAL A 112 41.78 2.90 15.34
CA VAL A 112 41.36 1.69 16.08
C VAL A 112 39.84 1.48 16.13
N SER A 113 39.06 2.53 15.83
CA SER A 113 37.59 2.49 15.85
C SER A 113 36.97 2.23 14.48
N PHE A 114 37.77 1.88 13.46
CA PHE A 114 37.27 1.76 12.08
C PHE A 114 36.14 0.73 11.90
N ILE A 115 36.10 -0.32 12.72
CA ILE A 115 35.01 -1.31 12.69
C ILE A 115 33.70 -0.69 13.19
N ASP A 116 33.74 0.13 14.24
CA ASP A 116 32.55 0.81 14.73
C ASP A 116 32.10 1.88 13.72
N GLU A 117 33.03 2.62 13.11
CA GLU A 117 32.72 3.58 12.04
C GLU A 117 32.03 2.89 10.84
N LEU A 118 32.52 1.72 10.42
CA LEU A 118 31.91 0.89 9.38
C LEU A 118 30.46 0.52 9.74
N VAL A 119 30.25 0.04 10.97
CA VAL A 119 28.92 -0.40 11.44
C VAL A 119 27.95 0.77 11.58
N TYR A 120 28.40 1.93 12.08
CA TYR A 120 27.58 3.12 12.20
C TYR A 120 27.10 3.63 10.85
N ARG A 121 27.99 3.69 9.85
CA ARG A 121 27.63 4.08 8.48
C ARG A 121 26.68 3.09 7.83
N TYR A 122 26.97 1.79 8.00
CA TYR A 122 26.08 0.74 7.54
C TYR A 122 24.66 0.92 8.11
N LEU A 123 24.53 1.08 9.42
CA LEU A 123 23.24 1.27 10.11
C LEU A 123 22.54 2.58 9.68
N LEU A 124 23.30 3.66 9.47
CA LEU A 124 22.75 4.93 9.03
C LEU A 124 22.12 4.82 7.63
N THR A 125 22.81 4.17 6.68
CA THR A 125 22.26 3.90 5.34
C THR A 125 21.07 2.95 5.41
N LYS A 126 21.17 1.85 6.19
CA LYS A 126 20.06 0.92 6.41
C LYS A 126 18.86 1.58 7.10
N GLY A 127 19.06 2.65 7.86
CA GLY A 127 18.00 3.45 8.47
C GLY A 127 17.03 4.04 7.45
N ASP A 128 17.52 4.46 6.28
CA ASP A 128 16.64 4.91 5.19
C ASP A 128 15.86 3.75 4.56
N ALA A 129 16.51 2.59 4.36
CA ALA A 129 15.84 1.38 3.88
C ALA A 129 14.72 0.91 4.83
N LEU A 130 14.97 0.93 6.14
CA LEU A 130 13.96 0.68 7.18
C LEU A 130 12.82 1.69 7.11
N GLY A 131 13.13 2.98 6.91
CA GLY A 131 12.15 4.04 6.72
C GLY A 131 11.25 3.79 5.50
N GLY A 132 11.83 3.41 4.36
CA GLY A 132 11.10 3.00 3.17
C GLY A 132 10.18 1.80 3.42
N LYS A 133 10.69 0.76 4.09
CA LYS A 133 9.91 -0.44 4.45
C LYS A 133 8.74 -0.11 5.39
N ALA A 134 8.94 0.78 6.37
CA ALA A 134 7.88 1.21 7.28
C ALA A 134 6.76 1.99 6.56
N ARG A 135 7.10 2.83 5.56
CA ARG A 135 6.09 3.53 4.73
C ARG A 135 5.24 2.55 3.93
N ASN A 136 5.85 1.55 3.30
CA ASN A 136 5.13 0.50 2.58
C ASN A 136 4.24 -0.33 3.51
N LEU A 137 4.73 -0.62 4.73
CA LEU A 137 3.96 -1.32 5.75
C LEU A 137 2.68 -0.55 6.13
N ALA A 138 2.75 0.78 6.30
CA ALA A 138 1.56 1.59 6.59
C ALA A 138 0.47 1.45 5.50
N GLY A 139 0.88 1.45 4.22
CA GLY A 139 -0.02 1.17 3.10
C GLY A 139 -0.68 -0.21 3.22
N SER A 140 0.14 -1.26 3.39
CA SER A 140 -0.35 -2.63 3.52
C SER A 140 -1.26 -2.83 4.74
N LEU A 141 -0.95 -2.22 5.89
CA LEU A 141 -1.81 -2.27 7.08
C LEU A 141 -3.16 -1.60 6.82
N GLY A 142 -3.19 -0.51 6.05
CA GLY A 142 -4.42 0.14 5.63
C GLY A 142 -5.29 -0.75 4.75
N GLU A 143 -4.70 -1.40 3.74
CA GLU A 143 -5.39 -2.37 2.88
C GLU A 143 -5.94 -3.56 3.68
N ARG A 144 -5.13 -4.12 4.58
CA ARG A 144 -5.55 -5.21 5.48
C ARG A 144 -6.72 -4.79 6.35
N LYS A 145 -6.70 -3.59 6.94
CA LYS A 145 -7.83 -3.09 7.73
C LYS A 145 -9.09 -2.99 6.88
N PHE A 146 -9.00 -2.44 5.67
CA PHE A 146 -10.14 -2.34 4.75
C PHE A 146 -10.69 -3.73 4.37
N LEU A 147 -9.81 -4.66 3.97
CA LEU A 147 -10.20 -6.02 3.59
C LEU A 147 -10.82 -6.78 4.76
N ARG A 148 -10.27 -6.66 5.98
CA ARG A 148 -10.81 -7.28 7.18
C ARG A 148 -12.22 -6.75 7.50
N SER A 149 -12.46 -5.46 7.34
CA SER A 149 -13.81 -4.88 7.46
C SER A 149 -14.75 -5.39 6.36
N LEU A 150 -14.29 -5.49 5.11
CA LEU A 150 -15.08 -6.02 4.00
C LEU A 150 -15.50 -7.47 4.21
N LEU A 151 -14.56 -8.34 4.63
CA LEU A 151 -14.84 -9.73 4.99
C LEU A 151 -15.85 -9.82 6.13
N SER A 152 -15.71 -8.95 7.15
CA SER A 152 -16.64 -8.90 8.28
C SER A 152 -18.06 -8.54 7.83
N VAL A 153 -18.20 -7.57 6.92
CA VAL A 153 -19.50 -7.20 6.33
C VAL A 153 -20.11 -8.37 5.53
N LEU A 154 -19.32 -9.06 4.70
CA LEU A 154 -19.77 -10.26 3.97
C LEU A 154 -20.24 -11.36 4.93
N ASN A 155 -19.46 -11.61 5.98
CA ASN A 155 -19.76 -12.60 7.01
C ASN A 155 -21.07 -12.29 7.74
N LEU A 156 -21.26 -11.05 8.19
CA LEU A 156 -22.48 -10.60 8.87
C LEU A 156 -23.71 -10.63 7.95
N ALA A 157 -23.52 -10.36 6.66
CA ALA A 157 -24.59 -10.43 5.67
C ALA A 157 -24.94 -11.87 5.24
N GLY A 158 -24.21 -12.88 5.71
CA GLY A 158 -24.39 -14.27 5.27
C GLY A 158 -24.02 -14.49 3.79
N ILE A 159 -23.20 -13.61 3.21
CA ILE A 159 -22.78 -13.70 1.82
C ILE A 159 -21.52 -14.55 1.73
N ASN A 160 -21.58 -15.62 0.94
CA ASN A 160 -20.40 -16.43 0.67
C ASN A 160 -19.45 -15.69 -0.30
N TYR A 161 -18.16 -15.94 -0.16
CA TYR A 161 -17.14 -15.34 -1.00
C TYR A 161 -16.07 -16.35 -1.40
N GLN A 162 -15.35 -16.03 -2.46
CA GLN A 162 -14.09 -16.67 -2.82
C GLN A 162 -13.01 -15.59 -2.83
N TRP A 163 -11.77 -15.99 -2.63
CA TRP A 163 -10.65 -15.07 -2.61
C TRP A 163 -9.49 -15.61 -3.44
N LYS A 164 -8.80 -14.71 -4.13
CA LYS A 164 -7.61 -15.04 -4.90
C LYS A 164 -6.40 -14.81 -4.01
N ASP A 165 -5.68 -15.88 -3.73
CA ASP A 165 -4.48 -15.86 -2.91
C ASP A 165 -3.30 -15.30 -3.72
N ASP A 166 -2.53 -14.40 -3.12
CA ASP A 166 -1.42 -13.72 -3.81
C ASP A 166 -0.23 -14.65 -4.05
N ASP A 167 0.01 -15.61 -3.13
CA ASP A 167 1.13 -16.57 -3.23
C ASP A 167 0.89 -17.61 -4.33
N THR A 168 -0.29 -18.22 -4.34
CA THR A 168 -0.65 -19.32 -5.27
C THR A 168 -1.35 -18.82 -6.53
N ASN A 169 -1.75 -17.54 -6.56
CA ASN A 169 -2.52 -16.92 -7.65
C ASN A 169 -3.81 -17.69 -8.02
N SER A 170 -4.35 -18.46 -7.08
CA SER A 170 -5.50 -19.35 -7.26
C SER A 170 -6.71 -18.85 -6.48
N TRP A 171 -7.91 -19.10 -7.01
CA TRP A 171 -9.16 -18.84 -6.29
C TRP A 171 -9.40 -19.95 -5.27
N LEU A 172 -9.66 -19.54 -4.03
CA LEU A 172 -9.96 -20.39 -2.90
C LEU A 172 -11.33 -20.03 -2.34
N ASP A 173 -12.07 -21.04 -1.88
CA ASP A 173 -13.32 -20.83 -1.18
C ASP A 173 -13.10 -20.16 0.18
N ARG A 174 -14.15 -19.50 0.68
CA ARG A 174 -14.18 -19.00 2.05
C ARG A 174 -13.81 -20.13 3.03
N PRO A 175 -12.73 -19.97 3.82
CA PRO A 175 -12.38 -20.95 4.84
C PRO A 175 -13.35 -20.87 6.03
N LYS A 176 -13.40 -21.94 6.83
CA LYS A 176 -14.16 -21.95 8.09
C LYS A 176 -13.63 -20.93 9.09
N ASP A 177 -12.30 -20.76 9.13
CA ASP A 177 -11.60 -19.73 9.87
C ASP A 177 -10.85 -18.85 8.87
N ASP A 178 -11.28 -17.59 8.76
CA ASP A 178 -10.69 -16.61 7.83
C ASP A 178 -9.66 -15.69 8.50
N ASN A 179 -9.19 -16.03 9.71
CA ASN A 179 -8.19 -15.24 10.41
C ASN A 179 -6.90 -15.08 9.57
N GLY A 180 -6.47 -13.84 9.36
CA GLY A 180 -5.21 -13.53 8.70
C GLY A 180 -5.20 -13.59 7.17
N ILE A 181 -6.29 -13.99 6.50
CA ILE A 181 -6.32 -14.10 5.03
C ILE A 181 -6.16 -12.75 4.32
N GLU A 182 -6.55 -11.64 4.93
CA GLU A 182 -6.41 -10.27 4.39
C GLU A 182 -4.97 -9.90 4.07
N LYS A 183 -3.99 -10.61 4.64
CA LYS A 183 -2.57 -10.43 4.35
C LYS A 183 -2.17 -10.90 2.95
N ARG A 184 -2.99 -11.76 2.32
CA ARG A 184 -2.69 -12.43 1.03
C ARG A 184 -3.81 -12.30 0.01
N ILE A 185 -4.85 -11.52 0.28
CA ILE A 185 -5.93 -11.30 -0.68
C ILE A 185 -5.43 -10.41 -1.81
N LYS A 186 -5.44 -10.95 -3.02
CA LYS A 186 -5.24 -10.21 -4.27
C LYS A 186 -6.56 -9.80 -4.91
N ALA A 187 -7.58 -10.64 -4.78
CA ALA A 187 -8.93 -10.39 -5.26
C ALA A 187 -9.97 -11.06 -4.36
N LEU A 188 -11.18 -10.51 -4.34
CA LEU A 188 -12.35 -11.08 -3.68
C LEU A 188 -13.49 -11.18 -4.68
N TYR A 189 -14.15 -12.33 -4.69
CA TYR A 189 -15.38 -12.54 -5.43
C TYR A 189 -16.52 -12.77 -4.44
N TRP A 190 -17.67 -12.15 -4.68
CA TRP A 190 -18.90 -12.50 -3.99
C TRP A 190 -20.08 -12.41 -4.94
N LYS A 191 -21.13 -13.15 -4.60
CA LYS A 191 -22.41 -13.08 -5.29
C LYS A 191 -23.47 -12.61 -4.33
N LYS A 192 -24.15 -11.54 -4.71
CA LYS A 192 -25.33 -11.07 -3.99
C LYS A 192 -26.54 -11.11 -4.91
N GLU A 193 -27.56 -11.88 -4.51
CA GLU A 193 -28.72 -12.17 -5.35
C GLU A 193 -28.29 -12.75 -6.72
N LYS A 194 -28.49 -12.01 -7.80
CA LYS A 194 -28.11 -12.40 -9.18
C LYS A 194 -26.91 -11.62 -9.70
N VAL A 195 -26.21 -10.91 -8.83
CA VAL A 195 -25.17 -9.95 -9.19
C VAL A 195 -23.83 -10.48 -8.69
N ASP A 196 -22.93 -10.71 -9.64
CA ASP A 196 -21.58 -11.21 -9.43
C ASP A 196 -20.61 -10.02 -9.36
N ARG A 197 -19.73 -10.00 -8.35
CA ARG A 197 -18.77 -8.92 -8.12
C ARG A 197 -17.40 -9.48 -7.85
N VAL A 198 -16.40 -8.84 -8.46
CA VAL A 198 -14.98 -9.09 -8.21
C VAL A 198 -14.32 -7.78 -7.79
N LEU A 199 -13.78 -7.72 -6.58
CA LEU A 199 -12.82 -6.71 -6.16
C LEU A 199 -11.41 -7.21 -6.50
N VAL A 200 -10.60 -6.39 -7.18
CA VAL A 200 -9.17 -6.66 -7.41
C VAL A 200 -8.34 -5.54 -6.81
N MET A 201 -7.31 -5.92 -6.06
CA MET A 201 -6.39 -5.00 -5.39
C MET A 201 -5.26 -4.58 -6.34
N ASN A 202 -4.88 -3.30 -6.29
CA ASN A 202 -3.64 -2.77 -6.86
C ASN A 202 -3.37 -3.17 -8.32
N ILE A 203 -4.35 -3.03 -9.21
CA ILE A 203 -4.21 -3.42 -10.62
C ILE A 203 -3.85 -2.25 -11.52
N ASN A 204 -3.07 -2.53 -12.57
CA ASN A 204 -2.97 -1.61 -13.70
C ASN A 204 -4.29 -1.67 -14.50
N VAL A 205 -5.05 -0.58 -14.48
CA VAL A 205 -6.28 -0.45 -15.27
C VAL A 205 -5.89 -0.04 -16.70
N PRO A 206 -6.06 -0.90 -17.72
CA PRO A 206 -5.52 -0.67 -19.06
C PRO A 206 -5.99 0.65 -19.71
N LEU A 207 -7.27 1.00 -19.53
CA LEU A 207 -7.84 2.24 -20.08
C LEU A 207 -7.23 3.52 -19.48
N VAL A 208 -6.66 3.42 -18.26
CA VAL A 208 -6.05 4.53 -17.53
C VAL A 208 -4.51 4.49 -17.64
N SER A 209 -3.95 3.32 -18.00
CA SER A 209 -2.51 3.02 -18.03
C SER A 209 -1.81 3.32 -16.70
N LYS A 210 -2.52 3.13 -15.59
CA LYS A 210 -2.04 3.41 -14.23
C LYS A 210 -2.58 2.38 -13.25
N ASN A 211 -1.86 2.22 -12.14
CA ASN A 211 -2.31 1.42 -11.01
C ASN A 211 -3.50 2.11 -10.32
N VAL A 212 -4.47 1.32 -9.86
CA VAL A 212 -5.60 1.76 -9.03
C VAL A 212 -5.73 0.78 -7.86
N ASP A 213 -5.81 1.33 -6.65
CA ASP A 213 -5.73 0.56 -5.41
C ASP A 213 -6.90 -0.45 -5.29
N LEU A 214 -8.12 -0.02 -5.64
CA LEU A 214 -9.34 -0.83 -5.52
C LEU A 214 -10.15 -0.79 -6.82
N SER A 215 -10.35 -1.94 -7.46
CA SER A 215 -11.16 -2.06 -8.68
C SER A 215 -12.29 -3.07 -8.49
N ILE A 216 -13.54 -2.62 -8.57
CA ILE A 216 -14.73 -3.47 -8.47
C ILE A 216 -15.30 -3.67 -9.87
N LEU A 217 -15.40 -4.94 -10.29
CA LEU A 217 -15.90 -5.34 -11.60
C LEU A 217 -17.14 -6.24 -11.49
N ASN A 218 -17.98 -6.21 -12.51
CA ASN A 218 -19.12 -7.09 -12.68
C ASN A 218 -18.71 -8.35 -13.45
N GLY A 219 -18.45 -9.44 -12.73
CA GLY A 219 -18.01 -10.71 -13.32
C GLY A 219 -17.76 -11.78 -12.27
N THR A 220 -17.25 -12.93 -12.71
CA THR A 220 -16.99 -14.11 -11.88
C THR A 220 -15.49 -14.37 -11.70
N THR A 221 -15.17 -15.44 -10.97
CA THR A 221 -13.80 -15.91 -10.77
C THR A 221 -13.09 -16.31 -12.07
N GLU A 222 -13.81 -16.86 -13.04
CA GLU A 222 -13.27 -17.30 -14.34
C GLU A 222 -12.87 -16.11 -15.23
N ASP A 223 -13.59 -15.01 -15.11
CA ASP A 223 -13.35 -13.80 -15.89
C ASP A 223 -12.01 -13.13 -15.50
N LEU A 224 -11.53 -13.32 -14.26
CA LEU A 224 -10.24 -12.80 -13.78
C LEU A 224 -9.10 -13.79 -13.99
N ASN A 225 -8.59 -13.83 -15.22
CA ASN A 225 -7.46 -14.66 -15.63
C ASN A 225 -6.23 -13.82 -16.07
N SER A 226 -5.14 -14.50 -16.45
CA SER A 226 -3.87 -13.89 -16.88
C SER A 226 -3.78 -13.59 -18.38
N SER A 227 -4.83 -13.90 -19.15
CA SER A 227 -4.84 -13.67 -20.59
C SER A 227 -5.22 -12.21 -20.95
N LYS A 228 -5.02 -11.84 -22.22
CA LYS A 228 -5.54 -10.56 -22.76
C LYS A 228 -7.07 -10.50 -22.85
N GLN A 229 -7.77 -11.60 -22.56
CA GLN A 229 -9.23 -11.67 -22.48
C GLN A 229 -9.72 -11.53 -21.02
N SER A 230 -8.82 -11.28 -20.07
CA SER A 230 -9.19 -11.03 -18.68
C SER A 230 -10.13 -9.83 -18.56
N ILE A 231 -11.06 -9.91 -17.60
CA ILE A 231 -12.08 -8.89 -17.33
C ILE A 231 -11.53 -7.47 -17.15
N ILE A 232 -10.27 -7.33 -16.72
CA ILE A 232 -9.62 -6.03 -16.55
C ILE A 232 -9.49 -5.25 -17.86
N TYR A 233 -9.56 -5.92 -19.02
CA TYR A 233 -9.55 -5.30 -20.36
C TYR A 233 -10.96 -4.94 -20.85
N SER A 234 -12.02 -5.37 -20.17
CA SER A 234 -13.41 -5.07 -20.53
C SER A 234 -13.89 -3.81 -19.79
N HIS A 235 -13.80 -2.66 -20.45
CA HIS A 235 -14.04 -1.36 -19.82
C HIS A 235 -15.46 -1.23 -19.23
N ASP A 236 -16.46 -1.83 -19.88
CA ASP A 236 -17.86 -1.83 -19.44
C ASP A 236 -18.11 -2.63 -18.15
N LYS A 237 -17.14 -3.45 -17.73
CA LYS A 237 -17.24 -4.28 -16.52
C LYS A 237 -16.87 -3.55 -15.25
N TYR A 238 -16.17 -2.41 -15.34
CA TYR A 238 -15.81 -1.61 -14.17
C TYR A 238 -17.04 -0.94 -13.55
N ILE A 239 -17.35 -1.30 -12.32
CA ILE A 239 -18.48 -0.76 -11.55
C ILE A 239 -18.02 0.37 -10.64
N ALA A 240 -16.88 0.18 -9.96
CA ALA A 240 -16.30 1.21 -9.11
C ALA A 240 -14.76 1.13 -9.07
N LEU A 241 -14.12 2.27 -8.89
CA LEU A 241 -12.68 2.43 -8.80
C LEU A 241 -12.34 3.35 -7.63
N GLY A 242 -11.39 2.96 -6.79
CA GLY A 242 -11.09 3.70 -5.58
C GLY A 242 -9.60 3.77 -5.25
N GLU A 243 -9.26 4.82 -4.53
CA GLU A 243 -7.93 5.04 -3.95
C GLU A 243 -8.00 4.81 -2.43
N LEU A 244 -6.99 4.14 -1.89
CA LEU A 244 -6.84 3.84 -0.47
C LEU A 244 -5.49 4.38 0.03
N LYS A 245 -5.49 5.20 1.08
CA LYS A 245 -4.27 5.74 1.69
C LYS A 245 -4.22 5.37 3.17
N GLY A 246 -3.34 4.43 3.53
CA GLY A 246 -3.20 3.90 4.90
C GLY A 246 -2.27 4.68 5.83
N GLY A 247 -1.57 5.71 5.33
CA GLY A 247 -0.66 6.52 6.14
C GLY A 247 -1.40 7.37 7.18
N ILE A 248 -0.89 7.37 8.42
CA ILE A 248 -1.49 8.12 9.55
C ILE A 248 -0.89 9.52 9.75
N ASP A 249 0.21 9.83 9.07
CA ASP A 249 0.91 11.10 9.22
C ASP A 249 0.12 12.26 8.57
N PRO A 250 -0.36 13.25 9.35
CA PRO A 250 -1.09 14.38 8.82
C PRO A 250 -0.24 15.26 7.90
N ALA A 251 1.08 15.29 8.07
CA ALA A 251 1.96 16.11 7.23
C ALA A 251 1.95 15.67 5.75
N GLY A 252 1.77 14.37 5.51
CA GLY A 252 1.66 13.80 4.16
C GLY A 252 0.24 13.74 3.61
N ALA A 253 -0.79 14.03 4.42
CA ALA A 253 -2.20 13.79 4.07
C ALA A 253 -2.62 14.56 2.81
N ASP A 254 -2.34 15.87 2.76
CA ASP A 254 -2.71 16.74 1.65
C ASP A 254 -1.97 16.36 0.34
N GLU A 255 -0.71 15.91 0.43
CA GLU A 255 0.08 15.44 -0.72
C GLU A 255 -0.48 14.11 -1.27
N HIS A 256 -0.77 13.17 -0.38
CA HIS A 256 -1.38 11.88 -0.74
C HIS A 256 -2.77 12.08 -1.34
N TRP A 257 -3.56 13.02 -0.83
CA TRP A 257 -4.84 13.39 -1.43
C TRP A 257 -4.69 14.01 -2.82
N LYS A 258 -3.77 14.96 -3.04
CA LYS A 258 -3.53 15.55 -4.37
C LYS A 258 -3.19 14.48 -5.41
N THR A 259 -2.37 13.51 -5.01
CA THR A 259 -2.02 12.36 -5.84
C THR A 259 -3.25 11.49 -6.15
N ALA A 260 -4.01 11.10 -5.12
CA ALA A 260 -5.22 10.29 -5.26
C ALA A 260 -6.29 11.00 -6.11
N ASN A 261 -6.55 12.28 -5.85
CA ASN A 261 -7.50 13.09 -6.61
C ASN A 261 -7.11 13.20 -8.09
N SER A 262 -5.82 13.33 -8.38
CA SER A 262 -5.31 13.30 -9.76
C SER A 262 -5.52 11.95 -10.43
N ALA A 263 -5.33 10.84 -9.70
CA ALA A 263 -5.61 9.49 -10.20
C ALA A 263 -7.12 9.29 -10.48
N LEU A 264 -7.99 9.70 -9.55
CA LEU A 264 -9.45 9.65 -9.70
C LEU A 264 -9.94 10.52 -10.87
N ASN A 265 -9.35 11.70 -11.08
CA ASN A 265 -9.64 12.53 -12.25
C ASN A 265 -9.24 11.82 -13.56
N ARG A 266 -8.07 11.17 -13.58
CA ARG A 266 -7.63 10.39 -14.75
C ARG A 266 -8.58 9.24 -15.04
N ILE A 267 -9.03 8.51 -14.02
CA ILE A 267 -10.07 7.48 -14.14
C ILE A 267 -11.32 8.06 -14.81
N ARG A 268 -11.91 9.11 -14.21
CA ARG A 268 -13.14 9.72 -14.74
C ARG A 268 -12.99 10.17 -16.19
N TYR A 269 -11.88 10.83 -16.52
CA TYR A 269 -11.61 11.31 -17.87
C TYR A 269 -11.45 10.17 -18.88
N SER A 270 -10.67 9.14 -18.54
CA SER A 270 -10.43 7.99 -19.41
C SER A 270 -11.72 7.21 -19.69
N PHE A 271 -12.53 6.91 -18.68
CA PHE A 271 -13.79 6.19 -18.86
C PHE A 271 -14.86 7.03 -19.58
N ALA A 272 -14.88 8.35 -19.38
CA ALA A 272 -15.82 9.23 -20.07
C ALA A 272 -15.62 9.25 -21.60
N LYS A 273 -14.38 9.03 -22.10
CA LYS A 273 -14.11 8.89 -23.54
C LYS A 273 -14.85 7.71 -24.16
N ASP A 274 -15.04 6.65 -23.38
CA ASP A 274 -15.79 5.45 -23.77
C ASP A 274 -17.27 5.53 -23.38
N LYS A 275 -17.75 6.71 -22.96
CA LYS A 275 -19.11 6.96 -22.45
C LYS A 275 -19.48 6.11 -21.23
N LEU A 276 -18.48 5.68 -20.47
CA LEU A 276 -18.63 4.92 -19.23
C LEU A 276 -18.48 5.85 -18.04
N LYS A 277 -19.14 5.50 -16.93
CA LYS A 277 -19.11 6.28 -15.69
C LYS A 277 -19.07 5.35 -14.47
N PRO A 278 -17.96 4.61 -14.26
CA PRO A 278 -17.79 3.83 -13.05
C PRO A 278 -17.86 4.75 -11.82
N GLN A 279 -18.32 4.22 -10.70
CA GLN A 279 -18.35 4.96 -9.45
C GLN A 279 -16.91 5.18 -8.97
N THR A 280 -16.64 6.32 -8.32
CA THR A 280 -15.32 6.62 -7.76
C THR A 280 -15.40 6.82 -6.26
N PHE A 281 -14.41 6.34 -5.50
CA PHE A 281 -14.41 6.50 -4.05
C PHE A 281 -13.01 6.66 -3.46
N PHE A 282 -12.94 7.16 -2.23
CA PHE A 282 -11.67 7.41 -1.53
C PHE A 282 -11.74 6.93 -0.08
N VAL A 283 -10.70 6.24 0.37
CA VAL A 283 -10.54 5.82 1.77
C VAL A 283 -9.18 6.31 2.29
N GLY A 284 -9.17 7.11 3.34
CA GLY A 284 -7.94 7.71 3.88
C GLY A 284 -7.82 7.55 5.39
N ALA A 285 -6.63 7.22 5.89
CA ALA A 285 -6.34 7.14 7.32
C ALA A 285 -5.93 8.48 7.93
N ALA A 286 -5.24 9.33 7.17
CA ALA A 286 -4.97 10.72 7.52
C ALA A 286 -5.76 11.63 6.58
N ILE A 287 -6.72 12.35 7.14
CA ILE A 287 -7.57 13.30 6.44
C ILE A 287 -7.57 14.61 7.24
N GLU A 288 -6.98 15.65 6.66
CA GLU A 288 -6.90 16.99 7.23
C GLU A 288 -8.03 17.91 6.72
N ASN A 289 -8.25 19.04 7.39
CA ASN A 289 -9.38 19.95 7.11
C ASN A 289 -9.49 20.42 5.65
N SER A 290 -8.36 20.75 5.02
CA SER A 290 -8.30 21.24 3.63
C SER A 290 -8.82 20.17 2.66
N MET A 291 -8.17 19.00 2.65
CA MET A 291 -8.59 17.87 1.82
C MET A 291 -9.99 17.36 2.17
N ALA A 292 -10.40 17.37 3.43
CA ALA A 292 -11.76 17.00 3.83
C ALA A 292 -12.81 17.87 3.16
N THR A 293 -12.55 19.18 3.06
CA THR A 293 -13.42 20.14 2.37
C THR A 293 -13.52 19.83 0.88
N GLU A 294 -12.40 19.47 0.24
CA GLU A 294 -12.39 19.07 -1.17
C GLU A 294 -13.13 17.75 -1.41
N ILE A 295 -12.87 16.72 -0.60
CA ILE A 295 -13.55 15.43 -0.66
C ILE A 295 -15.05 15.64 -0.49
N PHE A 296 -15.48 16.40 0.51
CA PHE A 296 -16.89 16.69 0.77
C PHE A 296 -17.54 17.44 -0.39
N LYS A 297 -16.85 18.42 -0.98
CA LYS A 297 -17.31 19.12 -2.19
C LYS A 297 -17.51 18.14 -3.34
N GLN A 298 -16.57 17.22 -3.57
CA GLN A 298 -16.69 16.21 -4.63
C GLN A 298 -17.85 15.22 -4.38
N LEU A 299 -18.12 14.87 -3.13
CA LEU A 299 -19.30 14.07 -2.76
C LEU A 299 -20.59 14.83 -3.09
N LYS A 300 -20.68 16.12 -2.74
CA LYS A 300 -21.86 16.97 -3.03
C LYS A 300 -22.11 17.16 -4.51
N THR A 301 -21.06 17.31 -5.32
CA THR A 301 -21.19 17.46 -6.78
C THR A 301 -21.36 16.12 -7.51
N GLY A 302 -21.19 14.99 -6.82
CA GLY A 302 -21.21 13.66 -7.44
C GLY A 302 -19.99 13.34 -8.30
N ALA A 303 -18.91 14.14 -8.18
CA ALA A 303 -17.61 13.83 -8.77
C ALA A 303 -16.94 12.64 -8.06
N LEU A 304 -17.19 12.49 -6.76
CA LEU A 304 -16.85 11.32 -5.96
C LEU A 304 -18.16 10.69 -5.47
N ASN A 305 -18.28 9.37 -5.56
CA ASN A 305 -19.50 8.64 -5.20
C ASN A 305 -19.54 8.25 -3.73
N ASN A 306 -18.38 7.98 -3.12
CA ASN A 306 -18.30 7.64 -1.71
C ASN A 306 -16.94 7.98 -1.10
N ALA A 307 -16.88 8.13 0.22
CA ALA A 307 -15.64 8.28 0.95
C ALA A 307 -15.75 7.70 2.36
N ALA A 308 -14.61 7.44 2.99
CA ALA A 308 -14.53 7.08 4.40
C ALA A 308 -13.18 7.49 5.01
N ASN A 309 -13.21 7.87 6.28
CA ASN A 309 -12.02 7.85 7.11
C ASN A 309 -11.73 6.40 7.56
N LEU A 310 -10.56 5.86 7.21
CA LEU A 310 -10.16 4.49 7.54
C LEU A 310 -10.05 4.24 9.06
N THR A 311 -9.90 5.30 9.85
CA THR A 311 -9.77 5.24 11.31
C THR A 311 -11.13 5.32 12.05
N ASP A 312 -12.18 5.64 11.32
CA ASP A 312 -13.58 5.64 11.77
C ASP A 312 -14.24 4.32 11.34
N ASP A 313 -14.58 3.49 12.31
CA ASP A 313 -15.05 2.13 12.05
C ASP A 313 -16.48 2.11 11.48
N ASP A 314 -17.30 3.11 11.79
CA ASP A 314 -18.66 3.23 11.25
C ASP A 314 -18.62 3.65 9.79
N GLN A 315 -17.77 4.64 9.44
CA GLN A 315 -17.57 5.04 8.05
C GLN A 315 -16.97 3.93 7.21
N LEU A 316 -15.96 3.22 7.75
CA LEU A 316 -15.34 2.10 7.07
C LEU A 316 -16.34 0.97 6.83
N THR A 317 -17.15 0.63 7.83
CA THR A 317 -18.21 -0.37 7.70
C THR A 317 -19.26 0.06 6.66
N ALA A 318 -19.65 1.33 6.68
CA ALA A 318 -20.63 1.87 5.74
C ALA A 318 -20.15 1.82 4.28
N ILE A 319 -18.88 2.14 4.02
CA ILE A 319 -18.34 2.05 2.65
C ILE A 319 -18.16 0.59 2.20
N CYS A 320 -17.70 -0.31 3.08
CA CYS A 320 -17.63 -1.75 2.78
C CYS A 320 -19.03 -2.31 2.47
N ASN A 321 -20.04 -1.94 3.26
CA ASN A 321 -21.42 -2.32 3.00
C ASN A 321 -21.94 -1.78 1.67
N TRP A 322 -21.63 -0.53 1.34
CA TRP A 322 -21.94 0.04 0.02
C TRP A 322 -21.27 -0.77 -1.12
N ILE A 323 -19.98 -1.13 -0.99
CA ILE A 323 -19.26 -1.95 -1.98
C ILE A 323 -19.93 -3.30 -2.19
N VAL A 324 -20.27 -4.01 -1.10
CA VAL A 324 -20.95 -5.33 -1.17
C VAL A 324 -22.29 -5.26 -1.91
N HIS A 325 -22.92 -4.09 -1.91
CA HIS A 325 -24.22 -3.86 -2.53
C HIS A 325 -24.17 -3.31 -3.96
N LEU A 326 -23.00 -2.89 -4.47
CA LEU A 326 -22.80 -2.42 -5.85
C LEU A 326 -23.31 -3.41 -6.88
#